data_AF-A0A2U1UBM0-F1
#
_entry.id   AF-A0A2U1UBM0-F1
#
_cell.length_a   1.000
_cell.length_b   1.000
_cell.length_c   1.000
_cell.angle_alpha   90.00
_cell.angle_beta   90.00
_cell.angle_gamma   90.00
#
_symmetry.space_group_name_H-M   'P 1'
#
loop_
_entity.id
_entity.type
_entity.pdbx_description
1 polymer ?
#
loop_
_entity_poly.entity_id
_entity_poly.type
_entity_poly.pdbx_seq_one_letter_code
_entity_poly.pdbx_strand_id
1 'polypeptide(L)' 'MDGWRELAADVTFYFHWEPNAAWGMSLTRLEWWATQARRIKNLKANKNG' A
#
# COMPACT_ATOMS: atom_id res chain seq x y z
N MET A 1 -4.05 15.50 -11.10
CA MET A 1 -2.84 14.73 -11.45
C MET A 1 -2.27 14.27 -10.13
N ASP A 2 -2.89 13.31 -9.44
CA ASP A 2 -2.58 13.07 -8.02
C ASP A 2 -2.58 11.59 -7.59
N GLY A 3 -2.88 10.66 -8.51
CA GLY A 3 -3.02 9.24 -8.17
C GLY A 3 -1.78 8.59 -7.55
N TRP A 4 -0.57 9.08 -7.84
CA TRP A 4 0.65 8.59 -7.17
C TRP A 4 0.71 9.00 -5.70
N ARG A 5 0.28 10.23 -5.35
CA ARG A 5 0.33 10.74 -3.97
C ARG A 5 -0.70 10.05 -3.09
N GLU A 6 -1.91 9.85 -3.63
CA GLU A 6 -2.98 9.10 -2.96
C GLU A 6 -2.55 7.65 -2.73
N LEU A 7 -1.99 6.98 -3.75
CA LEU A 7 -1.49 5.61 -3.61
C LEU A 7 -0.34 5.50 -2.60
N ALA A 8 0.57 6.48 -2.59
CA ALA A 8 1.65 6.54 -1.62
C ALA A 8 1.11 6.68 -0.18
N ALA A 9 0.11 7.54 0.03
CA ALA A 9 -0.53 7.73 1.32
C ALA A 9 -1.26 6.47 1.79
N ASP A 10 -2.05 5.84 0.91
CA ASP A 10 -2.79 4.61 1.22
C ASP A 10 -1.87 3.44 1.59
N VAL A 11 -0.79 3.25 0.84
CA VAL A 11 0.22 2.22 1.11
C VAL A 11 0.90 2.49 2.45
N THR A 12 1.32 3.73 2.69
CA THR A 12 1.97 4.14 3.95
C THR A 12 1.06 3.88 5.14
N PHE A 13 -0.21 4.25 5.02
CA PHE A 13 -1.23 4.03 6.04
C PHE A 13 -1.46 2.53 6.30
N TYR A 14 -1.67 1.73 5.25
CA TYR A 14 -1.95 0.30 5.39
C TYR A 14 -0.81 -0.47 6.08
N PHE A 15 0.44 -0.14 5.75
CA PHE A 15 1.62 -0.81 6.30
C PHE A 15 2.17 -0.13 7.56
N HIS A 16 1.54 0.95 8.04
CA HIS A 16 1.99 1.72 9.21
C HIS A 16 3.44 2.21 9.05
N TRP A 17 3.80 2.65 7.85
CA TRP A 17 5.12 3.23 7.60
C TRP A 17 5.18 4.70 7.98
N GLU A 18 6.39 5.25 8.03
CA GLU A 18 6.57 6.68 8.19
C GLU A 18 6.05 7.47 6.98
N PRO A 19 5.53 8.71 7.16
CA PRO A 19 4.97 9.55 6.10
C PRO A 19 5.96 10.01 5.02
N ASN A 20 7.15 9.45 4.94
CA ASN A 20 8.14 9.74 3.91
C ASN A 20 8.64 8.46 3.22
N ALA A 21 8.27 7.27 3.73
CA ALA A 21 8.80 5.99 3.24
C ALA A 21 8.40 5.73 1.78
N ALA A 22 7.20 6.17 1.39
CA ALA A 22 6.67 6.02 0.03
C ALA A 22 7.09 7.15 -0.93
N TRP A 23 7.61 8.27 -0.42
CA TRP A 23 7.84 9.49 -1.21
C TRP A 23 8.98 9.37 -2.23
N GLY A 24 9.86 8.37 -2.08
CA GLY A 24 10.91 8.03 -3.05
C GLY A 24 10.59 6.84 -3.95
N MET A 25 9.40 6.24 -3.86
CA MET A 25 9.06 5.06 -4.63
C MET A 25 8.56 5.40 -6.04
N SER A 26 9.00 4.63 -7.04
CA SER A 26 8.39 4.68 -8.36
C SER A 26 6.93 4.20 -8.29
N LEU A 27 6.10 4.66 -9.24
CA LEU A 27 4.69 4.26 -9.33
C LEU A 27 4.52 2.74 -9.35
N THR A 28 5.31 2.04 -10.17
CA THR A 28 5.29 0.57 -10.26
C THR A 28 5.57 -0.11 -8.91
N ARG A 29 6.45 0.47 -8.09
CA ARG A 29 6.76 -0.07 -6.77
C ARG A 29 5.62 0.16 -5.79
N LEU A 30 4.93 1.30 -5.86
CA LEU A 30 3.72 1.57 -5.08
C LEU A 30 2.57 0.63 -5.47
N GLU A 31 2.36 0.39 -6.77
CA GLU A 31 1.35 -0.56 -7.26
C GLU A 31 1.62 -1.99 -6.77
N TRP A 32 2.89 -2.38 -6.72
CA TRP A 32 3.29 -3.66 -6.15
C TRP A 32 2.91 -3.77 -4.67
N TRP A 33 3.18 -2.73 -3.87
CA TRP A 33 2.81 -2.70 -2.45
C TRP A 33 1.31 -2.67 -2.23
N ALA A 34 0.56 -1.93 -3.04
CA ALA A 34 -0.90 -1.94 -3.01
C ALA A 34 -1.46 -3.34 -3.32
N THR A 35 -0.83 -4.07 -4.25
CA THR A 35 -1.17 -5.48 -4.53
C THR A 35 -0.88 -6.37 -3.32
N GLN A 36 0.23 -6.17 -2.61
CA GLN A 36 0.52 -6.91 -1.38
C GLN A 36 -0.49 -6.59 -0.28
N ALA A 37 -0.90 -5.33 -0.14
CA ALA A 37 -1.92 -4.92 0.82
C ALA A 37 -3.23 -5.69 0.59
N ARG A 38 -3.70 -5.75 -0.65
CA ARG A 38 -4.91 -6.53 -1.03
C ARG A 38 -4.75 -8.01 -0.71
N ARG A 39 -3.60 -8.61 -1.02
CA ARG A 39 -3.31 -10.03 -0.71
C ARG A 39 -3.36 -10.30 0.79
N ILE A 40 -2.70 -9.47 1.60
CA ILE A 40 -2.68 -9.62 3.06
C ILE A 40 -4.08 -9.46 3.65
N LYS A 41 -4.86 -8.48 3.16
CA LYS A 41 -6.26 -8.29 3.59
C LYS A 41 -7.09 -9.54 3.35
N ASN A 42 -6.98 -10.16 2.17
CA ASN A 42 -7.69 -11.39 1.83
C ASN A 42 -7.23 -12.58 2.69
N LEU A 43 -5.92 -12.69 2.95
CA LEU A 43 -5.38 -13.73 3.85
C LEU A 43 -5.92 -13.58 5.28
N LYS A 44 -6.03 -12.35 5.79
CA LYS A 44 -6.63 -12.08 7.10
C LYS A 44 -8.12 -12.41 7.13
N ALA A 45 -8.86 -12.07 6.08
CA ALA A 45 -10.29 -12.39 5.96
C ALA A 45 -10.53 -13.91 5.96
N ASN A 46 -9.74 -14.66 5.18
CA ASN A 46 -9.87 -16.11 5.08
C ASN A 46 -9.42 -16.84 6.35
N LYS A 47 -8.52 -16.27 7.16
CA LYS A 47 -8.09 -16.86 8.43
C LYS A 47 -9.12 -16.70 9.55
N ASN A 48 -10.06 -15.77 9.40
CA ASN A 48 -11.13 -15.48 10.36
C ASN A 48 -12.49 -16.12 9.97
N GLY A 49 -12.52 -16.97 8.94
CA GLY A 49 -13.70 -17.69 8.46
C GLY A 49 -13.72 -19.16 8.89
#